data_AF-A0A4S1G084-F1
#
_entry.id   AF-A0A4S1G084-F1
#
_cell.length_a   1.000
_cell.length_b   1.000
_cell.length_c   1.000
_cell.angle_alpha   90.00
_cell.angle_beta   90.00
_cell.angle_gamma   90.00
#
_symmetry.space_group_name_H-M   'P 1'
#
loop_
_entity.id
_entity.type
_entity.pdbx_description
1 polymer ?
#
loop_
_entity_poly.entity_id
_entity_poly.type
_entity_poly.pdbx_seq_one_letter_code
_entity_poly.pdbx_strand_id
1 'polypeptide(L)'
;PKSVPADAEARNLVYLDATCPLVSKVHKQAMRHQRLGRHVLLIGHAGHPEVIGTMGQLPEGAVTLIETEADAATFVPADPAALGFVTQTTLSVEDTAGIIRALRER
;
A
#
# COMPACT_ATOMS: atom_id res chain seq x y z
N PRO A 1 3.76 9.42 -4.29
CA PRO A 1 3.91 9.82 -2.87
C PRO A 1 3.31 11.21 -2.64
N LYS A 2 2.89 11.55 -1.41
CA LYS A 2 2.40 12.91 -1.08
C LYS A 2 3.45 14.00 -1.26
N SER A 3 4.74 13.66 -1.15
CA SER A 3 5.84 14.60 -1.39
C SER A 3 5.87 15.15 -2.81
N VAL A 4 5.52 14.34 -3.82
CA VAL A 4 5.68 14.74 -5.23
C VAL A 4 4.73 15.91 -5.63
N PRO A 5 3.42 15.86 -5.32
CA PRO A 5 2.55 17.03 -5.51
C PRO A 5 2.97 18.23 -4.65
N ALA A 6 3.38 18.00 -3.40
CA ALA A 6 3.82 19.08 -2.51
C ALA A 6 5.06 19.82 -3.05
N ASP A 7 6.02 19.10 -3.64
CA ASP A 7 7.20 19.70 -4.27
C ASP A 7 6.83 20.51 -5.52
N ALA A 8 5.85 20.04 -6.30
CA ALA A 8 5.33 20.79 -7.46
C ALA A 8 4.66 22.11 -7.02
N GLU A 9 3.83 22.05 -5.97
CA GLU A 9 3.20 23.23 -5.36
C GLU A 9 4.25 24.21 -4.82
N ALA A 10 5.25 23.71 -4.07
CA ALA A 10 6.33 24.53 -3.51
C ALA A 10 7.17 25.22 -4.60
N ARG A 11 7.26 24.63 -5.79
CA ARG A 11 7.96 25.18 -6.96
C ARG A 11 7.05 26.03 -7.86
N ASN A 12 5.80 26.28 -7.47
CA ASN A 12 4.79 26.98 -8.27
C ASN A 12 4.61 26.37 -9.67
N LEU A 13 4.69 25.04 -9.78
CA LEU A 13 4.48 24.33 -11.04
C LEU A 13 2.99 24.05 -11.25
N VAL A 14 2.52 24.27 -12.48
CA VAL A 14 1.20 23.80 -12.89
C VAL A 14 1.32 22.32 -13.24
N TYR A 15 0.49 21.48 -12.62
CA TYR A 15 0.45 20.04 -12.90
C TYR A 15 -0.98 19.53 -13.04
N LEU A 16 -1.13 18.41 -13.73
CA LEU A 16 -2.36 17.65 -13.86
C LEU A 16 -2.13 16.25 -13.29
N ASP A 17 -2.97 15.84 -12.34
CA ASP A 17 -2.91 14.49 -11.79
C ASP A 17 -3.64 13.51 -12.72
N ALA A 18 -2.85 12.75 -13.49
CA ALA A 18 -3.32 11.69 -14.36
C ALA A 18 -3.34 10.31 -13.69
N THR A 19 -3.24 10.23 -12.35
CA THR A 19 -3.29 8.96 -11.62
C THR A 19 -4.60 8.23 -11.92
N CYS A 20 -4.50 6.98 -12.38
CA CYS A 20 -5.64 6.12 -12.65
C CYS A 20 -6.63 6.13 -11.45
N PRO A 21 -7.95 6.33 -11.67
CA PRO A 21 -8.93 6.36 -10.58
C PRO A 21 -8.92 5.11 -9.67
N LEU A 22 -8.53 3.95 -10.21
CA LEU A 22 -8.41 2.70 -9.44
C LEU A 22 -7.20 2.73 -8.50
N VAL A 23 -6.08 3.30 -8.92
CA VAL A 23 -4.91 3.53 -8.04
C VAL A 23 -5.25 4.57 -6.97
N SER A 24 -5.94 5.65 -7.35
CA SER A 24 -6.45 6.65 -6.39
C SER A 24 -7.41 6.04 -5.36
N LYS A 25 -8.18 5.01 -5.72
CA LYS A 25 -9.01 4.25 -4.77
C LYS A 25 -8.14 3.47 -3.78
N VAL A 26 -7.07 2.81 -4.25
CA VAL A 26 -6.10 2.11 -3.39
C VAL A 26 -5.47 3.07 -2.37
N HIS A 27 -5.00 4.24 -2.82
CA HIS A 27 -4.48 5.30 -1.93
C HIS A 27 -5.48 5.66 -0.81
N LYS A 28 -6.75 5.86 -1.17
CA LYS A 28 -7.82 6.21 -0.22
C LYS A 28 -8.12 5.08 0.76
N GLN A 29 -8.09 3.82 0.34
CA GLN A 29 -8.31 2.68 1.24
C GLN A 29 -7.14 2.50 2.20
N ALA A 30 -5.90 2.64 1.74
CA ALA A 30 -4.71 2.59 2.58
C ALA A 30 -4.79 3.64 3.70
N MET A 31 -5.07 4.91 3.35
CA MET A 31 -5.26 5.99 4.33
C MET A 31 -6.45 5.74 5.28
N ARG A 32 -7.52 5.10 4.78
CA ARG A 32 -8.67 4.75 5.62
C ARG A 32 -8.31 3.69 6.66
N HIS A 33 -7.57 2.65 6.28
CA HIS A 33 -7.10 1.64 7.23
C HIS A 33 -6.25 2.27 8.33
N GLN A 34 -5.27 3.10 7.94
CA GLN A 34 -4.42 3.81 8.90
C GLN A 34 -5.23 4.70 9.84
N ARG A 35 -6.22 5.46 9.33
CA ARG A 35 -7.11 6.29 10.17
C ARG A 35 -7.96 5.47 11.15
N LEU A 36 -8.27 4.22 10.82
CA LEU A 36 -8.98 3.30 11.71
C LEU A 36 -8.04 2.60 12.70
N GLY A 37 -6.78 3.05 12.81
CA GLY A 37 -5.79 2.47 13.72
C GLY A 37 -5.22 1.14 13.24
N ARG A 38 -5.40 0.79 11.95
CA ARG A 38 -4.93 -0.48 11.40
C ARG A 38 -3.57 -0.31 10.74
N HIS A 39 -2.66 -1.24 11.00
CA HIS A 39 -1.44 -1.39 10.22
C HIS A 39 -1.77 -1.90 8.82
N VAL A 40 -1.18 -1.29 7.79
CA VAL A 40 -1.49 -1.58 6.40
C VAL A 40 -0.51 -2.60 5.84
N LEU A 41 -1.02 -3.70 5.28
CA LEU A 41 -0.26 -4.63 4.48
C LEU A 41 -0.46 -4.28 3.00
N LEU A 42 0.57 -3.77 2.35
CA LEU A 42 0.54 -3.56 0.91
C LEU A 42 1.13 -4.79 0.22
N ILE A 43 0.30 -5.50 -0.54
CA ILE A 43 0.78 -6.59 -1.40
C ILE A 43 1.18 -5.99 -2.74
N GLY A 44 2.42 -6.18 -3.15
CA GLY A 44 2.96 -5.58 -4.38
C GLY A 44 4.44 -5.85 -4.56
N HIS A 45 5.04 -5.23 -5.56
CA HIS A 45 6.47 -5.38 -5.85
C HIS A 45 7.28 -4.15 -5.44
N ALA A 46 8.39 -4.36 -4.73
CA ALA A 46 9.31 -3.30 -4.36
C ALA A 46 9.81 -2.55 -5.59
N GLY A 47 9.95 -1.23 -5.47
CA GLY A 47 10.42 -0.37 -6.56
C GLY A 47 9.37 -0.03 -7.63
N HIS A 48 8.20 -0.66 -7.64
CA HIS A 48 7.14 -0.29 -8.59
C HIS A 48 6.58 1.11 -8.26
N PRO A 49 6.39 2.02 -9.25
CA PRO A 49 5.91 3.38 -9.00
C PRO A 49 4.58 3.45 -8.24
N GLU A 50 3.66 2.50 -8.49
CA GLU A 50 2.39 2.40 -7.78
C GLU A 50 2.58 2.05 -6.28
N VAL A 51 3.52 1.15 -5.98
CA VAL A 51 3.83 0.73 -4.61
C VAL A 51 4.47 1.88 -3.85
N ILE A 52 5.49 2.53 -4.42
CA ILE A 52 6.10 3.75 -3.88
C ILE A 52 5.03 4.82 -3.68
N GLY A 53 4.14 4.98 -4.66
CA GLY A 53 3.01 5.90 -4.65
C GLY A 53 2.09 5.70 -3.46
N THR A 54 1.70 4.45 -3.21
CA THR A 54 0.77 4.02 -2.16
C THR A 54 1.39 4.08 -0.77
N MET A 55 2.61 3.56 -0.60
CA MET A 55 3.34 3.65 0.68
C MET A 55 3.54 5.10 1.09
N GLY A 56 3.89 5.97 0.13
CA GLY A 56 4.05 7.40 0.34
C GLY A 56 2.76 8.17 0.63
N GLN A 57 1.61 7.51 0.77
CA GLN A 57 0.37 8.11 1.28
C GLN A 57 0.27 8.06 2.81
N LEU A 58 1.07 7.20 3.44
CA LEU A 58 0.97 6.84 4.85
C LEU A 58 2.18 7.35 5.63
N PRO A 59 2.04 7.54 6.96
CA PRO A 59 3.17 7.79 7.83
C PRO A 59 4.18 6.63 7.78
N GLU A 60 5.44 6.92 8.08
CA GLU A 60 6.47 5.90 8.23
C GLU A 60 6.07 4.87 9.30
N GLY A 61 6.31 3.59 9.02
CA GLY A 61 5.94 2.49 9.90
C GLY A 61 4.46 2.12 9.92
N ALA A 62 3.56 2.86 9.25
CA ALA A 62 2.13 2.52 9.19
C ALA A 62 1.78 1.48 8.10
N VAL A 63 2.76 1.11 7.28
CA VAL A 63 2.60 0.16 6.17
C VAL A 63 3.80 -0.78 6.07
N THR A 64 3.53 -2.05 5.78
CA THR A 64 4.53 -3.06 5.43
C THR A 64 4.25 -3.59 4.04
N LEU A 65 5.29 -3.70 3.22
CA LEU A 65 5.23 -4.34 1.91
C LEU A 65 5.36 -5.87 2.07
N ILE A 66 4.50 -6.63 1.40
CA ILE A 66 4.52 -8.09 1.33
C ILE A 66 4.59 -8.46 -0.15
N GLU A 67 5.66 -9.11 -0.59
CA GLU A 67 5.86 -9.43 -2.02
C GLU A 67 5.53 -10.90 -2.31
N THR A 68 5.70 -11.77 -1.32
CA THR A 68 5.62 -13.23 -1.48
C THR A 68 4.89 -13.93 -0.33
N GLU A 69 4.53 -15.19 -0.54
CA GLU A 69 3.98 -16.05 0.52
C GLU A 69 4.98 -16.25 1.68
N ALA A 70 6.29 -16.23 1.39
CA ALA A 70 7.33 -16.33 2.40
C ALA A 70 7.38 -15.08 3.30
N ASP A 71 7.21 -13.89 2.71
CA ASP A 71 7.09 -12.64 3.48
C ASP A 71 5.85 -12.67 4.38
N ALA A 72 4.72 -13.12 3.84
CA ALA A 72 3.49 -13.30 4.61
C ALA A 72 3.66 -14.32 5.76
N ALA A 73 4.37 -15.42 5.51
CA ALA A 73 4.64 -16.47 6.49
C ALA A 73 5.60 -16.04 7.61
N THR A 74 6.37 -14.97 7.41
CA THR A 74 7.33 -14.44 8.40
C THR A 74 6.87 -13.12 9.05
N PHE A 75 5.92 -12.41 8.45
CA PHE A 75 5.38 -11.15 8.97
C PHE A 75 4.76 -11.29 10.37
N VAL A 76 5.25 -10.55 11.37
CA VAL A 76 4.64 -10.53 12.71
C VAL A 76 4.00 -9.17 12.96
N PRO A 77 2.67 -9.08 13.07
CA PRO A 77 2.01 -7.81 13.37
C PRO A 77 2.24 -7.41 14.82
N ALA A 78 2.36 -6.11 15.08
CA ALA A 78 2.36 -5.57 16.44
C ALA A 78 1.00 -5.77 17.14
N ASP A 79 -0.10 -5.61 16.39
CA ASP A 79 -1.46 -5.92 16.83
C ASP A 79 -2.17 -6.75 15.75
N PRO A 80 -2.36 -8.07 15.96
CA PRO A 80 -3.06 -8.95 15.02
C PRO A 80 -4.53 -8.56 14.77
N ALA A 81 -5.19 -7.88 15.71
CA ALA A 81 -6.59 -7.49 15.58
C ALA A 81 -6.79 -6.20 14.76
N ALA A 82 -5.71 -5.44 14.53
CA ALA A 82 -5.74 -4.14 13.88
C ALA A 82 -4.99 -4.14 12.55
N LEU A 83 -5.42 -4.99 11.61
CA LEU A 83 -4.82 -5.09 10.27
C LEU A 83 -5.79 -4.72 9.14
N GLY A 84 -5.24 -4.19 8.07
CA GLY A 84 -5.92 -4.01 6.78
C GLY A 84 -4.94 -4.25 5.64
N PHE A 85 -5.41 -4.72 4.49
CA PHE A 85 -4.55 -4.91 3.33
C PHE A 85 -5.08 -4.20 2.10
N VAL A 86 -4.16 -3.82 1.23
CA VAL A 86 -4.42 -3.32 -0.12
C VAL A 86 -3.44 -3.99 -1.08
N THR A 87 -3.77 -4.02 -2.37
CA THR A 87 -2.94 -4.67 -3.39
C THR A 87 -2.57 -3.67 -4.48
N GLN A 88 -1.39 -3.84 -5.07
CA GLN A 88 -1.07 -3.22 -6.36
C GLN A 88 -2.08 -3.69 -7.43
N THR A 89 -2.45 -2.79 -8.34
CA THR A 89 -3.54 -3.04 -9.30
C THR A 89 -3.18 -4.01 -10.42
N THR A 90 -1.89 -4.24 -10.69
CA THR A 90 -1.40 -5.03 -11.83
C THR A 90 -0.80 -6.38 -11.44
N LEU A 91 -1.18 -6.93 -10.28
CA LEU A 91 -0.66 -8.22 -9.83
C LEU A 91 -1.36 -9.40 -10.50
N SER A 92 -0.65 -10.54 -10.53
CA SER A 92 -1.25 -11.85 -10.78
C SER A 92 -2.31 -12.15 -9.74
N VAL A 93 -3.51 -12.53 -10.19
CA VAL A 93 -4.64 -12.83 -9.30
C VAL A 93 -4.34 -14.06 -8.44
N GLU A 94 -3.70 -15.08 -9.02
CA GLU A 94 -3.38 -16.34 -8.34
C GLU A 94 -2.30 -16.15 -7.28
N ASP A 95 -1.20 -15.49 -7.62
CA ASP A 95 -0.11 -15.22 -6.67
C ASP A 95 -0.61 -14.35 -5.51
N THR A 96 -1.43 -13.33 -5.81
CA THR A 96 -2.03 -12.47 -4.79
C THR A 96 -2.97 -13.25 -3.87
N ALA A 97 -3.74 -14.19 -4.42
CA ALA A 97 -4.62 -15.05 -3.63
C ALA A 97 -3.83 -15.98 -2.69
N GLY A 98 -2.69 -16.51 -3.16
CA GLY A 98 -1.73 -17.27 -2.34
C GLY A 98 -1.23 -16.48 -1.14
N ILE A 99 -0.77 -15.25 -1.37
CA ILE A 99 -0.30 -14.34 -0.31
C ILE A 99 -1.42 -14.03 0.69
N ILE A 100 -2.62 -13.71 0.22
CA ILE A 100 -3.76 -13.40 1.11
C ILE A 100 -4.13 -14.61 1.96
N ARG A 101 -4.09 -15.83 1.40
CA ARG A 101 -4.34 -17.07 2.14
C ARG A 101 -3.29 -17.26 3.23
N ALA A 102 -2.01 -17.12 2.90
CA ALA A 102 -0.92 -17.23 3.88
C ALA A 102 -1.05 -16.20 5.02
N LEU A 103 -1.48 -14.97 4.72
CA LEU A 103 -1.74 -13.94 5.73
C LEU A 103 -2.93 -14.25 6.65
N ARG A 104 -3.92 -15.02 6.19
CA ARG A 104 -5.13 -15.37 6.96
C ARG A 104 -4.99 -16.63 7.80
N GLU A 105 -4.07 -17.51 7.44
CA GLU A 105 -3.76 -18.72 8.21
C GLU A 105 -2.97 -18.41 9.50
N ARG A 106 -2.58 -17.14 9.69
CA ARG A 106 -1.84 -16.63 10.85
C ARG A 106 -2.71 -15.72 11.72
#